data_AF-A0A726URP2-F1
#
_entry.id   AF-A0A726URP2-F1
#
_cell.length_a   1.000
_cell.length_b   1.000
_cell.length_c   1.000
_cell.angle_alpha   90.00
_cell.angle_beta   90.00
_cell.angle_gamma   90.00
#
_symmetry.space_group_name_H-M   'P 1'
#
loop_
_entity.id
_entity.type
_entity.pdbx_description
1 polymer ?
#
loop_
_entity_poly.entity_id
_entity_poly.type
_entity_poly.pdbx_seq_one_letter_code
_entity_poly.pdbx_strand_id
1 'polypeptide(L)' 'MNNLAEISSLTPSEKQVLIDLAKGESVQAVANRTGKSIKTISTQKRMAYKKIGVNNDILFIYLLFGI' A
#
# COMPACT_ATOMS: atom_id res chain seq x y z
N MET A 1 -13.03 -10.37 -9.56
CA MET A 1 -13.15 -9.53 -8.36
C MET A 1 -12.44 -8.21 -8.66
N ASN A 2 -13.11 -7.28 -9.35
CA ASN A 2 -12.51 -6.01 -9.76
C ASN A 2 -13.03 -4.91 -8.85
N ASN A 3 -12.22 -4.49 -7.87
CA ASN A 3 -12.67 -3.60 -6.80
C ASN A 3 -12.10 -2.19 -6.95
N LEU A 4 -12.29 -1.57 -8.13
CA LEU A 4 -11.96 -0.14 -8.32
C LEU A 4 -12.78 0.75 -7.36
N ALA A 5 -13.95 0.27 -6.89
CA ALA A 5 -14.81 0.95 -5.92
C ALA A 5 -14.17 1.08 -4.51
N GLU A 6 -13.21 0.24 -4.14
CA GLU A 6 -12.56 0.36 -2.82
C GLU A 6 -11.28 1.20 -2.82
N ILE A 7 -10.75 1.57 -3.99
CA ILE A 7 -9.65 2.55 -4.08
C ILE A 7 -10.12 3.92 -3.57
N SER A 8 -11.38 4.28 -3.80
CA SER A 8 -11.97 5.53 -3.26
C SER A 8 -12.08 5.58 -1.74
N SER A 9 -11.98 4.44 -1.04
CA SER A 9 -12.04 4.37 0.43
C SER A 9 -10.68 4.58 1.11
N LEU A 10 -9.61 4.65 0.33
CA LEU A 10 -8.26 4.87 0.84
C LEU A 10 -8.11 6.31 1.31
N THR A 11 -7.57 6.48 2.51
CA THR A 11 -7.10 7.77 2.99
C THR A 11 -5.91 8.24 2.14
N PRO A 12 -5.60 9.56 2.15
CA PRO A 12 -4.43 10.06 1.43
C PRO A 12 -3.12 9.37 1.83
N SER A 13 -2.96 9.03 3.12
CA SER A 13 -1.75 8.35 3.60
C SER A 13 -1.67 6.90 3.11
N GLU A 14 -2.77 6.16 3.15
CA GLU A 14 -2.83 4.78 2.62
C GLU A 14 -2.53 4.76 1.13
N LYS A 15 -3.16 5.67 0.37
CA LYS A 15 -2.91 5.82 -1.07
C LYS A 15 -1.44 6.12 -1.36
N GLN A 16 -0.83 7.04 -0.59
CA GLN A 16 0.57 7.39 -0.78
C GLN A 16 1.49 6.19 -0.51
N VAL A 17 1.25 5.42 0.56
CA VAL A 17 2.05 4.21 0.83
C VAL A 17 1.95 3.21 -0.31
N LEU A 18 0.76 2.96 -0.88
CA LEU A 18 0.63 2.07 -2.03
C LEU A 18 1.39 2.57 -3.26
N ILE A 19 1.37 3.88 -3.53
CA ILE A 19 2.12 4.50 -4.63
C ILE A 19 3.63 4.30 -4.41
N ASP A 20 4.12 4.51 -3.20
CA ASP A 20 5.55 4.37 -2.89
C ASP A 20 5.99 2.90 -3.04
N LEU A 21 5.17 1.95 -2.58
CA LEU A 21 5.42 0.51 -2.78
C LEU A 21 5.40 0.13 -4.27
N ALA A 22 4.47 0.70 -5.05
CA ALA A 22 4.39 0.47 -6.50
C ALA A 22 5.61 1.01 -7.26
N LYS A 23 6.29 2.04 -6.71
CA LYS A 23 7.59 2.53 -7.22
C LYS A 23 8.78 1.64 -6.82
N GLY A 24 8.54 0.60 -6.01
CA GLY A 24 9.59 -0.28 -5.51
C GLY A 24 10.26 0.21 -4.22
N GLU A 25 9.73 1.24 -3.54
CA GLU A 25 10.25 1.63 -2.23
C GLU A 25 9.87 0.59 -1.17
N SER A 26 10.81 0.25 -0.29
CA SER A 26 10.50 -0.59 0.87
C SER A 26 9.80 0.23 1.97
N VAL A 27 9.05 -0.44 2.85
CA VAL A 27 8.42 0.21 4.03
C VAL A 27 9.45 0.98 4.87
N GLN A 28 10.67 0.46 4.99
CA GLN A 28 11.75 1.11 5.72
C GLN A 28 12.26 2.36 4.99
N ALA A 29 12.39 2.32 3.67
CA ALA A 29 12.79 3.49 2.88
C ALA A 29 11.76 4.62 3.01
N VAL A 30 10.47 4.29 2.92
CA VAL A 30 9.37 5.25 3.09
C VAL A 30 9.37 5.84 4.50
N ALA A 31 9.56 5.01 5.53
CA ALA A 31 9.65 5.46 6.92
C ALA A 31 10.78 6.47 7.11
N ASN A 32 11.99 6.14 6.62
CA ASN A 32 13.16 7.03 6.70
C ASN A 32 12.93 8.35 5.95
N ARG A 33 12.40 8.30 4.72
CA ARG A 33 12.14 9.49 3.89
C ARG A 33 11.08 10.42 4.50
N THR A 34 10.08 9.86 5.18
CA THR A 34 8.95 10.63 5.73
C THR A 34 9.12 11.02 7.20
N GLY A 35 10.19 10.56 7.86
CA GLY A 35 10.40 10.76 9.30
C GLY A 35 9.40 10.01 10.19
N LYS A 36 8.61 9.08 9.63
CA LYS A 36 7.62 8.28 10.36
C LYS A 36 8.25 6.99 10.87
N SER A 37 7.68 6.43 11.94
CA SER A 37 8.09 5.11 12.40
C SER A 37 7.77 4.04 11.34
N ILE A 38 8.60 2.99 11.27
CA ILE A 38 8.34 1.81 10.43
C ILE A 38 6.96 1.22 10.78
N LYS A 39 6.60 1.19 12.07
CA LYS A 39 5.29 0.70 12.53
C LYS A 39 4.14 1.49 11.90
N THR A 40 4.25 2.81 11.82
CA THR A 40 3.24 3.68 11.19
C THR A 40 3.05 3.34 9.72
N ILE A 41 4.14 3.21 8.95
CA ILE A 41 4.06 2.86 7.52
C ILE A 41 3.51 1.44 7.35
N SER A 42 3.96 0.48 8.16
CA SER A 42 3.44 -0.90 8.15
C SER A 42 1.94 -0.96 8.44
N THR A 43 1.45 -0.18 9.41
CA THR A 43 0.01 -0.10 9.69
C THR A 43 -0.75 0.50 8.53
N GLN A 44 -0.26 1.59 7.94
CA GLN A 44 -0.89 2.22 6.77
C GLN A 44 -0.95 1.27 5.57
N LYS A 45 0.15 0.55 5.27
CA LYS A 45 0.19 -0.52 4.27
C LYS A 45 -0.88 -1.58 4.54
N ARG A 46 -0.93 -2.11 5.78
CA ARG A 46 -1.89 -3.16 6.16
C ARG A 46 -3.34 -2.70 6.03
N MET A 47 -3.65 -1.47 6.45
CA MET A 47 -5.00 -0.92 6.34
C MET A 47 -5.39 -0.68 4.88
N ALA A 48 -4.46 -0.18 4.06
CA ALA A 48 -4.66 -0.04 2.62
C ALA A 48 -4.96 -1.40 1.97
N TYR A 49 -4.13 -2.40 2.25
CA TYR A 49 -4.27 -3.78 1.77
C TYR A 49 -5.61 -4.39 2.15
N LYS A 50 -6.04 -4.23 3.42
CA LYS A 50 -7.36 -4.69 3.88
C LYS A 50 -8.49 -4.06 3.07
N LYS A 51 -8.42 -2.76 2.77
CA LYS A 51 -9.42 -2.05 1.97
C LYS A 51 -9.44 -2.51 0.51
N ILE A 52 -8.28 -2.76 -0.10
CA ILE A 52 -8.25 -3.23 -1.50
C ILE A 52 -8.38 -4.76 -1.64
N GLY A 53 -8.63 -5.49 -0.55
CA GLY A 53 -8.77 -6.95 -0.57
C GLY A 53 -7.47 -7.71 -0.84
N VAL A 54 -6.31 -7.10 -0.59
CA VAL A 54 -4.99 -7.70 -0.81
C VAL A 54 -4.43 -8.24 0.50
N ASN A 55 -3.96 -9.50 0.48
CA ASN A 55 -3.51 -10.19 1.69
C ASN A 55 -1.99 -10.22 1.86
N ASN A 56 -1.23 -10.02 0.79
CA ASN A 56 0.22 -10.07 0.79
C ASN A 56 0.81 -9.28 -0.40
N ASP A 57 2.13 -9.08 -0.36
CA ASP A 57 2.84 -8.29 -1.37
C ASP A 57 2.83 -8.95 -2.75
N ILE A 58 2.79 -10.27 -2.82
CA ILE A 58 2.73 -11.00 -4.09
C ILE A 58 1.42 -10.68 -4.82
N LEU A 59 0.29 -10.71 -4.10
CA LEU A 59 -1.01 -10.37 -4.67
C LEU A 59 -1.10 -8.87 -5.04
N PHE A 60 -0.45 -7.99 -4.26
CA PHE A 60 -0.33 -6.58 -4.63
C PHE A 60 0.43 -6.40 -5.94
N ILE A 61 1.54 -7.13 -6.10
CA ILE A 61 2.37 -7.13 -7.32
C ILE A 61 1.56 -7.64 -8.51
N TYR A 62 0.83 -8.74 -8.37
CA TYR A 62 -0.07 -9.25 -9.42
C TYR A 62 -1.11 -8.20 -9.85
N LEU A 63 -1.71 -7.50 -8.88
CA LEU A 63 -2.65 -6.41 -9.16
C LEU A 63 -1.98 -5.23 -9.91
N LEU A 64 -0.74 -4.89 -9.59
CA LEU A 64 -0.02 -3.80 -10.26
C LEU A 64 0.31 -4.11 -11.73
N PHE A 65 0.67 -5.35 -12.02
CA PHE A 65 1.10 -5.76 -13.35
C PHE A 65 -0.02 -6.40 -14.18
N GLY A 66 -1.18 -6.67 -13.58
CA GLY A 66 -2.32 -7.30 -14.25
C GLY A 66 -2.07 -8.75 -14.66
N ILE A 67 -1.25 -9.46 -13.87
CA ILE A 67 -0.87 -10.88 -14.06
C ILE A 67 -1.59 -11.81 -13.11
#